data_AF-I4N3R1-F1
#
_entry.id   AF-I4N3R1-F1
#
_cell.length_a   1.000
_cell.length_b   1.000
_cell.length_c   1.000
_cell.angle_alpha   90.00
_cell.angle_beta   90.00
_cell.angle_gamma   90.00
#
_symmetry.space_group_name_H-M   'P 1'
#
loop_
_entity.id
_entity.type
_entity.pdbx_description
1 polymer ?
#
loop_
_entity_poly.entity_id
_entity_poly.type
_entity_poly.pdbx_seq_one_letter_code
_entity_poly.pdbx_strand_id
1 'polypeptide(L)'
;MTNLKQSKEDLDAVLHWRGKHTQAIRERDALQQRLNEADQRIDELERDKQRLDALEGNFWDVRHHSSALADTGDYTSGVEIIGRWMDKPHERVIGENYNENLRAAIDQAMTADAYPPARPEYPELDAALDQLTKDSPEVGS
;
A
#
# COMPACT_ATOMS: atom_id res chain seq x y z
N MET A 1 40.36 50.26 -31.57
CA MET A 1 40.49 48.78 -31.60
C MET A 1 40.07 48.10 -30.29
N THR A 2 39.99 48.83 -29.17
CA THR A 2 39.66 48.29 -27.83
C THR A 2 38.18 47.87 -27.68
N ASN A 3 37.23 48.68 -28.16
CA ASN A 3 35.79 48.38 -28.03
C ASN A 3 35.35 47.11 -28.78
N LEU A 4 36.00 46.79 -29.90
CA LEU A 4 35.69 45.60 -30.68
C LEU A 4 36.17 44.32 -29.98
N LYS A 5 37.29 44.38 -29.27
CA LYS A 5 37.80 43.25 -28.48
C LYS A 5 36.91 42.98 -27.26
N GLN A 6 36.56 44.03 -26.53
CA GLN A 6 35.64 43.93 -25.38
C GLN A 6 34.29 43.34 -25.79
N SER A 7 33.70 43.84 -26.88
CA SER A 7 32.42 43.31 -27.39
C SER A 7 32.47 41.83 -27.77
N LYS A 8 33.62 41.32 -28.23
CA LYS A 8 33.78 39.90 -28.54
C LYS A 8 33.86 39.05 -27.27
N GLU A 9 34.64 39.50 -26.30
CA GLU A 9 34.78 38.83 -25.00
C GLU A 9 33.44 38.77 -24.25
N ASP A 10 32.67 39.87 -24.28
CA ASP A 10 31.33 39.92 -23.68
C ASP A 10 30.37 38.93 -24.37
N LEU A 11 30.43 38.82 -25.71
CA LEU A 11 29.62 37.86 -26.46
C LEU A 11 29.99 36.40 -26.13
N ASP A 12 31.30 36.10 -26.06
CA ASP A 12 31.79 34.76 -25.71
C ASP A 12 31.34 34.38 -24.28
N ALA A 13 31.39 35.32 -23.33
CA ALA A 13 30.89 35.12 -21.98
C ALA A 13 29.37 34.85 -21.96
N VAL A 14 28.57 35.63 -22.71
CA VAL A 14 27.12 35.43 -22.80
C VAL A 14 26.79 34.07 -23.39
N LEU A 15 27.47 33.66 -24.47
CA LEU A 15 27.26 32.36 -25.10
C LEU A 15 27.62 31.20 -24.17
N HIS A 16 28.73 31.33 -23.43
CA HIS A 16 29.15 30.36 -22.43
C HIS A 16 28.11 30.19 -21.32
N TRP A 17 27.62 31.30 -20.76
CA TRP A 17 26.59 31.26 -19.72
C TRP A 17 25.27 30.71 -20.23
N ARG A 18 24.87 31.03 -21.46
CA ARG A 18 23.70 30.45 -22.11
C ARG A 18 23.83 28.93 -22.27
N GLY A 19 25.01 28.44 -22.66
CA GLY A 19 25.30 27.01 -22.76
C GLY A 19 25.16 26.32 -21.41
N LYS A 20 25.79 26.88 -20.36
CA LYS A 20 25.66 26.38 -18.98
C LYS A 20 24.21 26.38 -18.49
N HIS A 21 23.46 27.44 -18.77
CA HIS A 21 22.06 27.55 -18.36
C HIS A 21 21.20 26.48 -19.06
N THR A 22 21.44 26.24 -20.35
CA THR A 22 20.75 25.18 -21.10
C THR A 22 21.06 23.80 -20.52
N GLN A 23 22.33 23.56 -20.16
CA GLN A 23 22.75 22.31 -19.51
C GLN A 23 22.07 22.13 -18.14
N ALA A 24 22.07 23.16 -17.30
CA ALA A 24 21.44 23.12 -15.98
C ALA A 24 19.93 22.87 -16.05
N ILE A 25 19.23 23.44 -17.05
CA ILE A 25 17.81 23.16 -17.29
C ILE A 25 17.62 21.67 -17.61
N ARG A 26 18.41 21.10 -18.52
CA ARG A 26 18.30 19.68 -18.88
C ARG A 26 18.54 18.75 -17.69
N GLU A 27 19.55 19.05 -16.88
CA GLU A 27 19.87 18.27 -15.69
C GLU A 27 18.76 18.36 -14.66
N ARG A 28 18.22 19.56 -14.41
CA ARG A 28 17.05 19.75 -13.54
C ARG A 28 15.84 18.97 -14.04
N ASP A 29 15.54 19.03 -15.34
CA ASP A 29 14.37 18.36 -15.90
C ASP A 29 14.51 16.82 -15.80
N ALA A 30 15.72 16.29 -16.03
CA ALA A 30 16.02 14.87 -15.85
C ALA A 30 15.90 14.45 -14.37
N LEU A 31 16.35 15.29 -13.43
CA LEU A 31 16.18 15.03 -12.00
C LEU A 31 14.71 15.09 -11.58
N GLN A 32 13.95 16.05 -12.10
CA GLN A 32 12.51 16.16 -11.84
C GLN A 32 11.77 14.92 -12.33
N GLN A 33 12.12 14.40 -13.51
CA GLN A 33 11.53 13.16 -14.02
C GLN A 33 11.81 11.99 -13.07
N ARG A 34 13.05 11.82 -12.63
CA ARG A 34 13.42 10.74 -11.69
C ARG A 34 12.71 10.87 -10.34
N LEU A 35 12.53 12.10 -9.86
CA LEU A 35 11.81 12.36 -8.63
C LEU A 35 10.34 11.93 -8.77
N ASN A 36 9.68 12.30 -9.88
CA ASN A 36 8.31 11.90 -10.13
C ASN A 36 8.15 10.36 -10.25
N GLU A 37 9.10 9.69 -10.92
CA GLU A 37 9.12 8.22 -11.04
C GLU A 37 9.32 7.55 -9.67
N ALA A 38 10.19 8.12 -8.83
CA ALA A 38 10.41 7.63 -7.47
C ALA A 38 9.18 7.82 -6.58
N ASP A 39 8.53 8.97 -6.65
CA ASP A 39 7.29 9.26 -5.90
C ASP A 39 6.18 8.28 -6.29
N GLN A 40 5.96 8.06 -7.59
CA GLN A 40 4.99 7.07 -8.06
C GLN A 40 5.32 5.66 -7.52
N ARG A 41 6.60 5.30 -7.48
CA ARG A 41 7.03 4.00 -6.96
C ARG A 41 6.79 3.88 -5.46
N ILE A 42 7.00 4.95 -4.70
CA ILE A 42 6.70 4.99 -3.28
C ILE A 42 5.20 4.80 -3.06
N ASP A 43 4.33 5.50 -3.78
CA ASP A 43 2.87 5.37 -3.68
C ASP A 43 2.37 3.94 -4.00
N GLU A 44 3.01 3.25 -4.93
CA GLU A 44 2.72 1.84 -5.22
C GLU A 44 3.13 0.92 -4.07
N LEU A 45 4.33 1.11 -3.54
CA LEU A 45 4.87 0.29 -2.45
C LEU A 45 4.13 0.53 -1.14
N GLU A 46 3.72 1.75 -0.84
CA GLU A 46 2.91 2.06 0.34
C GLU A 46 1.54 1.37 0.28
N ARG A 47 0.91 1.33 -0.89
CA ARG A 47 -0.34 0.56 -1.08
C ARG A 47 -0.12 -0.94 -0.91
N ASP A 48 0.97 -1.48 -1.46
CA ASP A 48 1.30 -2.90 -1.27
C ASP A 48 1.61 -3.23 0.20
N LYS A 49 2.28 -2.31 0.91
CA LYS A 49 2.49 -2.43 2.35
C LYS A 49 1.16 -2.46 3.10
N GLN A 50 0.23 -1.54 2.80
CA GLN A 50 -1.09 -1.53 3.44
C GLN A 50 -1.86 -2.85 3.22
N ARG A 51 -1.74 -3.44 2.02
CA ARG A 51 -2.33 -4.76 1.73
C ARG A 51 -1.72 -5.87 2.59
N LEU A 52 -0.39 -5.89 2.74
CA LEU A 52 0.29 -6.87 3.58
C LEU A 52 -0.05 -6.68 5.06
N ASP A 53 -0.02 -5.44 5.54
CA ASP A 53 -0.39 -5.09 6.91
C ASP A 53 -1.86 -5.49 7.20
N ALA A 54 -2.76 -5.36 6.21
CA ALA A 54 -4.15 -5.80 6.33
C ALA A 54 -4.29 -7.33 6.40
N LEU A 55 -3.55 -8.07 5.56
CA LEU A 55 -3.53 -9.54 5.62
C LEU A 55 -3.03 -10.03 6.99
N GLU A 56 -1.92 -9.44 7.47
CA GLU A 56 -1.31 -9.80 8.75
C GLU A 56 -2.20 -9.41 9.93
N GLY A 57 -2.66 -8.14 9.98
CA GLY A 57 -3.42 -7.60 11.10
C GLY A 57 -4.79 -8.26 11.29
N ASN A 58 -5.39 -8.77 10.22
CA ASN A 58 -6.68 -9.45 10.28
C ASN A 58 -6.57 -10.98 10.20
N PHE A 59 -5.36 -11.54 10.12
CA PHE A 59 -5.12 -12.98 9.96
C PHE A 59 -5.89 -13.58 8.77
N TRP A 60 -5.93 -12.86 7.65
CA TRP A 60 -6.61 -13.31 6.44
C TRP A 60 -5.75 -14.33 5.68
N ASP A 61 -6.38 -15.39 5.18
CA ASP A 61 -5.72 -16.34 4.30
C ASP A 61 -5.88 -15.93 2.83
N VAL A 62 -4.86 -16.21 2.03
CA VAL A 62 -4.94 -16.15 0.58
C VAL A 62 -5.10 -17.58 0.04
N ARG A 63 -6.17 -17.82 -0.72
CA ARG A 63 -6.41 -19.11 -1.38
C ARG A 63 -6.40 -18.93 -2.89
N HIS A 64 -5.66 -19.81 -3.56
CA HIS A 64 -5.70 -19.94 -5.01
C HIS A 64 -6.55 -21.15 -5.36
N HIS A 65 -7.43 -21.00 -6.33
CA HIS A 65 -8.19 -22.11 -6.86
C HIS A 65 -8.15 -22.09 -8.38
N SER A 66 -8.28 -23.27 -8.97
CA SER A 66 -8.53 -23.42 -10.40
C SER A 66 -9.68 -24.39 -10.62
N SER A 67 -10.51 -24.09 -11.61
CA SER A 67 -11.61 -24.97 -12.00
C SER A 67 -11.59 -25.22 -13.50
N ALA A 68 -11.75 -26.49 -13.87
CA ALA A 68 -11.74 -26.90 -15.27
C ALA A 68 -12.92 -26.29 -16.02
N LEU A 69 -12.65 -25.74 -17.20
CA LEU A 69 -13.62 -25.04 -18.02
C LEU A 69 -14.31 -26.02 -18.96
N ALA A 70 -15.02 -27.00 -18.41
CA ALA A 70 -15.67 -28.10 -19.17
C ALA A 70 -14.73 -28.74 -20.22
N ASP A 71 -15.29 -29.35 -21.27
CA ASP A 71 -14.56 -30.10 -22.31
C ASP A 71 -13.67 -29.24 -23.24
N THR A 72 -13.34 -28.00 -22.84
CA THR A 72 -12.44 -27.13 -23.60
C THR A 72 -10.97 -27.44 -23.37
N GLY A 73 -10.63 -28.16 -22.29
CA GLY A 73 -9.25 -28.40 -21.87
C GLY A 73 -8.58 -27.17 -21.25
N ASP A 74 -9.34 -26.09 -21.00
CA ASP A 74 -8.88 -24.87 -20.34
C ASP A 74 -9.28 -24.85 -18.86
N TYR A 75 -8.74 -23.91 -18.08
CA TYR A 75 -9.08 -23.69 -16.67
C TYR A 75 -9.34 -22.22 -16.39
N THR A 76 -10.29 -21.94 -15.49
CA THR A 76 -10.31 -20.65 -14.79
C THR A 76 -9.45 -20.75 -13.55
N SER A 77 -8.80 -19.66 -13.21
CA SER A 77 -8.01 -19.50 -12.00
C SER A 77 -8.49 -18.25 -11.27
N GLY A 78 -8.55 -18.37 -9.95
CA GLY A 78 -9.01 -17.29 -9.09
C GLY A 78 -8.19 -17.22 -7.82
N VAL A 79 -8.25 -16.04 -7.20
CA VAL A 79 -7.71 -15.78 -5.88
C VAL A 79 -8.83 -15.33 -4.97
N GLU A 80 -8.89 -15.91 -3.77
CA GLU A 80 -9.84 -15.60 -2.73
C GLU A 80 -9.10 -15.17 -1.46
N ILE A 81 -9.63 -14.15 -0.78
CA ILE A 81 -9.19 -13.71 0.54
C ILE A 81 -10.22 -14.19 1.55
N ILE A 82 -9.75 -14.95 2.54
CA ILE A 82 -10.60 -15.61 3.52
C ILE A 82 -10.42 -14.98 4.89
N GLY A 83 -11.51 -14.50 5.47
CA GLY A 83 -11.56 -14.11 6.88
C GLY A 83 -11.94 -15.30 7.77
N ARG A 84 -11.46 -15.28 9.02
CA ARG A 84 -11.72 -16.33 10.02
C ARG A 84 -12.42 -15.79 11.26
N TRP A 85 -13.41 -16.51 11.75
CA TRP A 85 -14.28 -16.10 12.86
C TRP A 85 -14.64 -17.21 13.83
N MET A 86 -14.94 -16.80 15.06
CA MET A 86 -15.41 -17.70 16.10
C MET A 86 -16.88 -18.10 15.91
N ASP A 87 -17.69 -17.25 15.27
CA ASP A 87 -19.10 -17.57 14.94
C ASP A 87 -19.20 -18.32 13.61
N LYS A 88 -20.30 -19.05 13.39
CA LYS A 88 -20.51 -19.83 12.17
C LYS A 88 -21.02 -18.96 11.01
N PRO A 89 -20.59 -19.23 9.76
CA PRO A 89 -19.43 -20.07 9.40
C PRO A 89 -18.11 -19.43 9.85
N HIS A 90 -17.21 -20.29 10.34
CA HIS A 90 -15.90 -19.90 10.87
C HIS A 90 -14.95 -19.33 9.82
N GLU A 91 -15.27 -19.51 8.53
CA GLU A 91 -14.51 -18.97 7.41
C GLU A 91 -15.47 -18.42 6.38
N ARG A 92 -15.12 -17.31 5.73
CA ARG A 92 -15.87 -16.72 4.62
C ARG A 92 -14.91 -16.04 3.65
N VAL A 93 -15.26 -16.11 2.36
CA VAL A 93 -14.62 -15.29 1.32
C VAL A 93 -15.06 -13.84 1.52
N ILE A 94 -14.10 -12.93 1.62
CA ILE A 94 -14.32 -11.49 1.79
C ILE A 94 -13.78 -10.65 0.63
N GLY A 95 -12.97 -11.26 -0.23
CA GLY A 95 -12.56 -10.69 -1.50
C GLY A 95 -12.19 -11.79 -2.47
N GLU A 96 -12.44 -11.57 -3.76
CA GLU A 96 -12.18 -12.55 -4.81
C GLU A 96 -11.82 -11.90 -6.13
N ASN A 97 -10.97 -12.55 -6.92
CA ASN A 97 -10.65 -12.09 -8.26
C ASN A 97 -10.34 -13.25 -9.21
N TYR A 98 -11.14 -13.39 -10.27
CA TYR A 98 -11.00 -14.44 -11.29
C TYR A 98 -10.07 -14.07 -12.46
N ASN A 99 -9.32 -12.98 -12.33
CA ASN A 99 -8.26 -12.60 -13.27
C ASN A 99 -6.87 -12.73 -12.62
N GLU A 100 -6.75 -13.59 -11.60
CA GLU A 100 -5.51 -13.84 -10.84
C GLU A 100 -4.90 -12.59 -10.17
N ASN A 101 -5.68 -11.51 -10.00
CA ASN A 101 -5.18 -10.27 -9.43
C ASN A 101 -5.36 -10.24 -7.91
N LEU A 102 -4.32 -10.69 -7.20
CA LEU A 102 -4.27 -10.69 -5.73
C LEU A 102 -4.50 -9.30 -5.13
N ARG A 103 -3.91 -8.25 -5.71
CA ARG A 103 -4.07 -6.88 -5.18
C ARG A 103 -5.52 -6.45 -5.19
N ALA A 104 -6.23 -6.72 -6.29
CA ALA A 104 -7.65 -6.41 -6.41
C ALA A 104 -8.51 -7.20 -5.41
N ALA A 105 -8.20 -8.49 -5.18
CA ALA A 105 -8.91 -9.29 -4.19
C ALA A 105 -8.69 -8.77 -2.76
N ILE A 106 -7.47 -8.35 -2.41
CA ILE A 106 -7.19 -7.72 -1.11
C ILE A 106 -7.90 -6.37 -1.00
N ASP A 107 -7.85 -5.54 -2.04
CA ASP A 107 -8.53 -4.24 -2.05
C ASP A 107 -10.04 -4.41 -1.83
N GLN A 108 -10.66 -5.42 -2.46
CA GLN A 108 -12.05 -5.77 -2.21
C GLN A 108 -12.28 -6.19 -0.74
N ALA A 109 -11.43 -7.07 -0.20
CA ALA A 109 -11.52 -7.53 1.19
C ALA A 109 -11.39 -6.37 2.19
N MET A 110 -10.51 -5.39 1.92
CA MET A 110 -10.35 -4.18 2.73
C MET A 110 -11.60 -3.28 2.73
N THR A 111 -12.48 -3.43 1.74
CA THR A 111 -13.77 -2.71 1.67
C THR A 111 -14.96 -3.54 2.15
N ALA A 112 -14.76 -4.81 2.49
CA ALA A 112 -15.81 -5.66 3.00
C ALA A 112 -16.26 -5.20 4.39
N ASP A 113 -17.55 -5.43 4.69
CA ASP A 113 -18.07 -5.14 6.02
C ASP A 113 -17.29 -5.90 7.09
N ALA A 114 -16.88 -5.20 8.14
CA ALA A 114 -16.16 -5.80 9.25
C ALA A 114 -17.04 -6.86 9.93
N TYR A 115 -16.65 -8.12 9.75
CA TYR A 115 -17.22 -9.26 10.44
C TYR A 115 -16.16 -9.82 11.41
N PRO A 116 -16.53 -10.35 12.61
CA PRO A 116 -17.83 -10.15 13.21
C PRO A 116 -18.00 -8.63 13.45
N PRO A 117 -19.24 -8.13 13.55
CA PRO A 117 -19.42 -6.73 13.96
C PRO A 117 -18.61 -6.47 15.23
N ALA A 118 -18.07 -5.25 15.36
CA ALA A 118 -17.31 -4.85 16.54
C ALA A 118 -18.00 -5.36 17.80
N ARG A 119 -17.23 -6.01 18.68
CA ARG A 119 -17.78 -6.57 19.91
C ARG A 119 -18.54 -5.44 20.62
N PRO A 120 -19.83 -5.65 21.00
CA PRO A 120 -20.54 -4.66 21.79
C PRO A 120 -19.71 -4.29 23.02
N GLU A 121 -19.62 -3.01 23.35
CA GLU A 121 -19.05 -2.58 24.63
C GLU A 121 -19.94 -3.16 25.73
N TYR A 122 -19.33 -3.83 26.70
CA TYR A 122 -20.02 -4.38 27.87
C TYR A 122 -19.48 -3.65 29.10
N PRO A 123 -20.06 -2.49 29.47
CA PRO A 123 -19.57 -1.68 30.59
C PRO A 123 -19.51 -2.47 31.90
N GLU A 124 -20.42 -3.44 32.06
CA GLU A 124 -20.43 -4.36 33.20
C GLU A 124 -19.23 -5.32 33.24
N LEU A 125 -18.73 -5.77 32.08
CA LEU A 125 -17.56 -6.65 32.01
C LEU A 125 -16.27 -5.88 32.30
N ASP A 126 -16.19 -4.64 31.81
CA ASP A 126 -15.07 -3.73 32.08
C ASP A 126 -15.06 -3.32 33.55
N ALA A 127 -16.22 -2.99 34.12
CA ALA A 127 -16.36 -2.71 35.55
C ALA A 127 -16.02 -3.93 36.44
N ALA A 128 -16.37 -5.14 35.99
CA ALA A 128 -16.01 -6.38 36.67
C ALA A 128 -14.50 -6.67 36.57
N LEU A 129 -13.85 -6.39 35.44
CA LEU A 129 -12.40 -6.51 35.28
C LEU A 129 -11.64 -5.50 36.16
N ASP A 130 -12.15 -4.27 36.24
CA ASP A 130 -11.62 -3.21 37.10
C ASP A 130 -11.77 -3.55 38.59
N GLN A 131 -12.85 -4.22 38.98
CA GLN A 131 -13.01 -4.72 40.35
C GLN A 131 -12.06 -5.90 40.62
N LEU A 132 -11.91 -6.83 39.68
CA LEU A 132 -11.01 -7.98 39.82
C LEU A 132 -9.53 -7.57 39.95
N THR A 133 -9.14 -6.49 39.27
CA THR A 133 -7.79 -5.92 39.34
C THR A 133 -7.57 -5.08 40.60
N LYS A 134 -8.61 -4.44 41.14
CA LYS A 134 -8.55 -3.77 42.46
C LYS A 134 -8.53 -4.72 43.64
N ASP A 135 -9.20 -5.87 43.52
CA ASP A 135 -9.29 -6.89 44.57
C ASP A 135 -8.17 -7.93 44.51
N SER A 136 -7.28 -7.84 43.53
CA SER A 136 -6.05 -8.65 43.50
C SER A 136 -5.11 -8.16 44.61
N PRO A 137 -4.84 -8.96 45.65
CA PRO A 137 -3.94 -8.53 46.71
C PRO A 137 -2.55 -8.32 46.10
N GLU A 138 -1.95 -7.15 46.37
CA GLU A 138 -0.53 -6.94 46.11
C GLU A 138 0.24 -8.09 46.76
N VAL A 139 0.78 -8.99 45.93
CA VAL A 139 1.72 -10.00 46.40
C VAL A 139 3.02 -9.26 46.67
N GLY A 140 3.04 -8.60 47.84
CA GLY A 140 4.19 -7.89 48.37
C GLY A 140 5.22 -8.89 48.90
N SER A 141 6.37 -8.89 48.24
CA SER A 141 7.73 -9.33 48.66
C SER A 141 7.93 -10.77 49.15
#